data_AF-A0A6M4H8V0-F1
#
_entry.id   AF-A0A6M4H8V0-F1
#
_cell.length_a   1.000
_cell.length_b   1.000
_cell.length_c   1.000
_cell.angle_alpha   90.00
_cell.angle_beta   90.00
_cell.angle_gamma   90.00
#
_symmetry.space_group_name_H-M   'P 1'
#
loop_
_entity.id
_entity.type
_entity.pdbx_description
1 polymer ?
#
loop_
_entity_poly.entity_id
_entity_poly.type
_entity_poly.pdbx_seq_one_letter_code
_entity_poly.pdbx_strand_id
1 'polypeptide(L)'
;MLKRQDDIFDREDEGAMSARDREHFEQIAQGRTTRVAMLVGSLVVVYSGYLYWAIVMPPTGSITFSGLLGRIVLIALVGGIPFFVMVWYDPTWRSRHAATITLCTWFTVFMIFAMIYNTQCPKIAAFLFIPLTLGALVGHNLGMFRHPETFDPQELDG
;
A
#
# COMPACT_ATOMS: atom_id res chain seq x y z
N MET A 1 -16.20 32.92 50.73
CA MET A 1 -15.43 31.76 50.25
C MET A 1 -16.37 30.76 49.55
N LEU A 2 -16.97 31.11 48.41
CA LEU A 2 -17.93 30.22 47.71
C LEU A 2 -17.80 30.25 46.18
N LYS A 3 -16.76 30.90 45.62
CA LYS A 3 -16.63 31.12 44.17
C LYS A 3 -15.64 30.16 43.47
N ARG A 4 -15.32 29.03 44.09
CA ARG A 4 -14.27 28.10 43.60
C ARG A 4 -14.80 26.68 43.34
N GLN A 5 -16.07 26.41 43.61
CA GLN A 5 -16.63 25.07 43.43
C GLN A 5 -17.37 24.89 42.09
N ASP A 6 -17.73 25.99 41.43
CA ASP A 6 -18.48 25.94 40.17
C ASP A 6 -17.56 25.68 38.95
N ASP A 7 -16.29 26.08 39.01
CA ASP A 7 -15.32 25.86 37.91
C ASP A 7 -14.85 24.40 37.77
N ILE A 8 -15.20 23.51 38.71
CA ILE A 8 -14.79 22.10 38.68
C ILE A 8 -15.82 21.24 37.94
N PHE A 9 -17.09 21.67 37.88
CA PHE A 9 -18.17 20.90 37.24
C PHE A 9 -18.30 21.16 35.73
N ASP A 10 -17.75 22.26 35.21
CA ASP A 10 -17.77 22.55 33.76
C ASP A 10 -16.66 21.84 32.96
N ARG A 11 -15.77 21.09 33.63
CA ARG A 11 -14.62 20.42 32.99
C ARG A 11 -14.83 18.92 32.68
N GLU A 12 -15.93 18.33 33.15
CA GLU A 12 -16.21 16.90 32.88
C GLU A 12 -16.94 16.65 31.55
N ASP A 13 -17.51 17.69 30.92
CA ASP A 13 -18.18 17.58 29.62
C ASP A 13 -17.28 17.84 28.40
N GLU A 14 -16.02 18.25 28.60
CA GLU A 14 -15.09 18.55 27.49
C GLU A 14 -14.43 17.29 26.86
N GLY A 15 -14.69 16.09 27.40
CA GLY A 15 -14.04 14.85 26.97
C GLY A 15 -14.95 13.79 26.33
N ALA A 16 -16.27 13.95 26.42
CA ALA A 16 -17.22 12.98 25.88
C ALA A 16 -17.47 13.26 24.40
N MET A 17 -16.64 12.66 23.54
CA MET A 17 -16.92 12.59 22.11
C MET A 17 -18.35 12.09 21.89
N SER A 18 -19.19 12.94 21.30
CA SER A 18 -20.60 12.65 21.06
C SER A 18 -20.73 11.34 20.29
N ALA A 19 -21.74 10.52 20.61
CA ALA A 19 -22.01 9.27 19.89
C ALA A 19 -22.10 9.48 18.37
N ARG A 20 -22.60 10.65 17.96
CA ARG A 20 -22.67 11.08 16.55
C ARG A 20 -21.29 11.32 15.92
N ASP A 21 -20.39 11.95 16.66
CA ASP A 21 -19.03 12.19 16.19
C ASP A 21 -18.27 10.87 16.10
N ARG A 22 -18.47 9.96 17.07
CA ARG A 22 -17.89 8.62 17.06
C ARG A 22 -18.36 7.80 15.85
N GLU A 23 -19.66 7.78 15.56
CA GLU A 23 -20.19 7.09 14.36
C GLU A 23 -19.61 7.67 13.07
N HIS A 24 -19.48 9.00 13.00
CA HIS A 24 -18.87 9.66 11.84
C HIS A 24 -17.39 9.30 11.68
N PHE A 25 -16.62 9.27 12.77
CA PHE A 25 -15.23 8.81 12.76
C PHE A 25 -15.11 7.34 12.36
N GLU A 26 -15.97 6.47 12.88
CA GLU A 26 -15.99 5.04 12.53
C GLU A 26 -16.31 4.83 11.05
N GLN A 27 -17.25 5.60 10.48
CA GLN A 27 -17.55 5.56 9.04
C GLN A 27 -16.36 6.00 8.17
N ILE A 28 -15.67 7.08 8.56
CA ILE A 28 -14.46 7.55 7.84
C ILE A 28 -13.34 6.50 7.94
N ALA A 29 -13.12 5.95 9.13
CA ALA A 29 -12.11 4.93 9.36
C ALA A 29 -12.39 3.66 8.55
N GLN A 30 -13.65 3.21 8.52
CA GLN A 30 -14.08 2.03 7.77
C GLN A 30 -13.95 2.24 6.25
N GLY A 31 -14.25 3.44 5.75
CA GLY A 31 -14.03 3.80 4.35
C GLY A 31 -12.55 3.74 3.94
N ARG A 32 -11.64 4.17 4.83
CA ARG A 32 -10.20 4.11 4.56
C ARG A 32 -9.65 2.68 4.61
N THR A 33 -10.03 1.90 5.63
CA THR A 33 -9.56 0.52 5.79
C THR A 33 -10.01 -0.38 4.66
N THR A 34 -11.26 -0.25 4.20
CA THR A 34 -11.78 -1.03 3.06
C THR A 34 -11.01 -0.73 1.77
N ARG A 35 -10.71 0.54 1.47
CA ARG A 35 -9.90 0.90 0.29
C ARG A 35 -8.47 0.34 0.37
N VAL A 36 -7.83 0.43 1.53
CA VAL A 36 -6.49 -0.16 1.75
C VAL A 36 -6.52 -1.68 1.62
N ALA A 37 -7.54 -2.35 2.17
CA ALA A 37 -7.71 -3.79 2.05
C ALA A 37 -7.92 -4.23 0.59
N MET A 38 -8.72 -3.48 -0.19
CA MET A 38 -8.89 -3.72 -1.62
C MET A 38 -7.57 -3.52 -2.39
N LEU A 39 -6.79 -2.49 -2.04
CA LEU A 39 -5.47 -2.27 -2.62
C LEU A 39 -4.56 -3.47 -2.36
N VAL A 40 -4.42 -3.89 -1.10
CA VAL A 40 -3.60 -5.05 -0.72
C VAL A 40 -4.08 -6.31 -1.45
N GLY A 41 -5.40 -6.57 -1.45
CA GLY A 41 -5.97 -7.74 -2.11
C GLY A 41 -5.71 -7.75 -3.62
N SER A 42 -5.92 -6.63 -4.31
CA SER A 42 -5.64 -6.52 -5.74
C SER A 42 -4.17 -6.73 -6.08
N LEU A 43 -3.26 -6.15 -5.28
CA LEU A 43 -1.82 -6.35 -5.43
C LEU A 43 -1.44 -7.81 -5.19
N VAL A 44 -1.98 -8.46 -4.15
CA VAL A 44 -1.74 -9.89 -3.89
C VAL A 44 -2.16 -10.75 -5.09
N VAL A 45 -3.31 -10.47 -5.72
CA VAL A 45 -3.81 -11.23 -6.88
C VAL A 45 -2.92 -11.04 -8.11
N VAL A 46 -2.66 -9.78 -8.50
CA VAL A 46 -1.79 -9.44 -9.64
C VAL A 46 -0.42 -10.09 -9.47
N TYR A 47 0.09 -9.98 -8.25
CA TYR A 47 1.43 -10.42 -7.92
C TYR A 47 1.55 -11.95 -7.84
N SER A 48 0.59 -12.64 -7.22
CA SER A 48 0.54 -14.10 -7.18
C SER A 48 0.37 -14.71 -8.57
N GLY A 49 -0.46 -14.11 -9.42
CA GLY A 49 -0.64 -14.55 -10.81
C GLY A 49 0.63 -14.45 -11.63
N TYR A 50 1.40 -13.37 -11.44
CA TYR A 50 2.73 -13.23 -12.05
C TYR A 50 3.68 -14.34 -11.61
N LEU A 51 3.74 -14.63 -10.30
CA LEU A 51 4.66 -15.65 -9.78
C LEU A 51 4.29 -17.05 -10.21
N TYR A 52 3.00 -17.35 -10.25
CA TYR A 52 2.52 -18.59 -10.82
C TYR A 52 3.02 -18.76 -12.27
N TRP A 53 2.86 -17.72 -13.09
CA TRP A 53 3.37 -17.76 -14.46
C TRP A 53 4.90 -17.87 -14.53
N ALA A 54 5.64 -17.14 -13.69
CA ALA A 54 7.10 -17.11 -13.73
C ALA A 54 7.77 -18.39 -13.21
N ILE A 55 7.20 -19.01 -12.18
CA ILE A 55 7.80 -20.14 -11.45
C ILE A 55 7.20 -21.47 -11.92
N VAL A 56 5.87 -21.53 -12.08
CA VAL A 56 5.15 -22.77 -12.38
C VAL A 56 5.05 -23.02 -13.88
N MET A 57 4.95 -21.96 -14.69
CA MET A 57 4.90 -22.05 -16.16
C MET A 57 6.06 -21.27 -16.82
N PRO A 58 7.33 -21.62 -16.51
CA PRO A 58 8.46 -20.93 -17.10
C PRO A 58 8.39 -21.06 -18.63
N PRO A 59 8.59 -19.96 -19.37
CA PRO A 59 8.57 -20.01 -20.83
C PRO A 59 9.64 -20.96 -21.32
N THR A 60 9.28 -21.83 -22.25
CA THR A 60 10.12 -22.91 -22.79
C THR A 60 11.18 -22.41 -23.80
N GLY A 61 11.61 -21.16 -23.70
CA GLY A 61 12.60 -20.54 -24.60
C GLY A 61 13.75 -19.89 -23.84
N SER A 62 14.85 -19.60 -24.54
CA SER A 62 15.97 -18.86 -23.95
C SER A 62 15.48 -17.49 -23.48
N ILE A 63 15.55 -17.24 -22.17
CA ILE A 63 15.21 -15.95 -21.59
C ILE A 63 16.35 -15.00 -21.95
N THR A 64 16.14 -14.15 -22.95
CA THR A 64 17.03 -13.03 -23.21
C THR A 64 16.92 -12.03 -22.06
N PHE A 65 18.02 -11.34 -21.73
CA PHE A 65 18.03 -10.30 -20.70
C PHE A 65 16.98 -9.20 -21.01
N SER A 66 16.83 -8.82 -22.29
CA SER A 66 15.81 -7.87 -22.73
C SER A 66 14.38 -8.38 -22.50
N GLY A 67 14.12 -9.67 -22.74
CA GLY A 67 12.82 -10.29 -22.47
C GLY A 67 12.48 -10.34 -20.98
N LEU A 68 13.48 -10.59 -20.12
CA LEU A 68 13.31 -10.53 -18.67
C LEU A 68 13.00 -9.11 -18.20
N LEU A 69 13.78 -8.13 -18.65
CA LEU A 69 13.61 -6.72 -18.28
C LEU A 69 12.24 -6.19 -18.69
N GLY A 70 11.81 -6.47 -19.92
CA GLY A 70 10.51 -6.04 -20.43
C GLY A 70 9.33 -6.59 -19.60
N ARG A 71 9.45 -7.81 -19.08
CA ARG A 71 8.43 -8.40 -18.21
C ARG A 71 8.40 -7.72 -16.84
N ILE A 72 9.57 -7.49 -16.23
CA ILE A 72 9.68 -6.75 -14.96
C ILE A 72 9.00 -5.38 -15.09
N VAL A 73 9.28 -4.66 -16.18
CA VAL A 73 8.67 -3.35 -16.46
C VAL A 73 7.15 -3.48 -16.60
N LEU A 74 6.66 -4.45 -17.38
CA LEU A 74 5.22 -4.66 -17.55
C LEU A 74 4.51 -4.90 -16.21
N ILE A 75 5.10 -5.72 -15.34
CA ILE A 75 4.52 -6.05 -14.03
C ILE A 75 4.58 -4.85 -13.10
N ALA A 76 5.68 -4.10 -13.11
CA ALA A 76 5.77 -2.85 -12.37
C ALA A 76 4.68 -1.87 -12.83
N LEU A 77 4.43 -1.76 -14.13
CA LEU A 77 3.34 -0.92 -14.66
C LEU A 77 1.96 -1.41 -14.22
N VAL A 78 1.66 -2.70 -14.37
CA VAL A 78 0.36 -3.27 -13.97
C VAL A 78 0.15 -3.19 -12.46
N GLY A 79 1.18 -3.52 -11.68
CA GLY A 79 1.19 -3.41 -10.22
C GLY A 79 1.20 -1.97 -9.70
N GLY A 80 1.58 -1.00 -10.54
CA GLY A 80 1.52 0.42 -10.23
C GLY A 80 0.13 1.04 -10.39
N ILE A 81 -0.77 0.42 -11.19
CA ILE A 81 -2.14 0.92 -11.40
C ILE A 81 -2.90 1.09 -10.09
N PRO A 82 -2.92 0.11 -9.16
CA PRO A 82 -3.64 0.28 -7.90
C PRO A 82 -3.08 1.43 -7.04
N PHE A 83 -1.76 1.63 -7.02
CA PHE A 83 -1.15 2.77 -6.32
C PHE A 83 -1.50 4.11 -6.97
N PHE A 84 -1.46 4.18 -8.30
CA PHE A 84 -1.88 5.35 -9.06
C PHE A 84 -3.33 5.74 -8.74
N VAL A 85 -4.25 4.77 -8.81
CA VAL A 85 -5.68 4.98 -8.50
C VAL A 85 -5.85 5.52 -7.07
N MET A 86 -5.15 4.95 -6.09
CA MET A 86 -5.28 5.39 -4.71
C MET A 86 -4.79 6.83 -4.51
N VAL A 87 -3.63 7.19 -5.05
CA VAL A 87 -3.11 8.58 -4.96
C VAL A 87 -4.00 9.56 -5.72
N TRP A 88 -4.58 9.13 -6.84
CA TRP A 88 -5.47 9.97 -7.64
C TRP A 88 -6.74 10.37 -6.90
N TYR A 89 -7.34 9.43 -6.15
CA TYR A 89 -8.60 9.63 -5.41
C TYR A 89 -8.41 10.08 -3.96
N ASP A 90 -7.26 9.81 -3.35
CA ASP A 90 -6.96 10.20 -1.97
C ASP A 90 -5.71 11.11 -1.92
N PRO A 91 -5.90 12.44 -1.89
CA PRO A 91 -4.79 13.39 -1.82
C PRO A 91 -4.04 13.34 -0.47
N THR A 92 -4.59 12.68 0.56
CA THR A 92 -3.90 12.52 1.85
C THR A 92 -2.89 11.37 1.83
N TRP A 93 -2.78 10.67 0.69
CA TRP A 93 -1.93 9.50 0.54
C TRP A 93 -0.45 9.87 0.44
N ARG A 94 0.33 9.48 1.45
CA ARG A 94 1.79 9.68 1.52
C ARG A 94 2.59 8.47 1.04
N SER A 95 3.83 8.71 0.62
CA SER A 95 4.79 7.68 0.18
C SER A 95 5.02 6.60 1.26
N ARG A 96 5.05 6.97 2.54
CA ARG A 96 5.16 6.05 3.68
C ARG A 96 4.06 4.98 3.71
N HIS A 97 2.83 5.31 3.30
CA HIS A 97 1.74 4.35 3.21
C HIS A 97 1.97 3.36 2.07
N ALA A 98 2.49 3.82 0.94
CA ALA A 98 2.84 2.96 -0.20
C ALA A 98 3.93 1.94 0.17
N ALA A 99 4.98 2.36 0.90
CA ALA A 99 6.03 1.47 1.37
C ALA A 99 5.49 0.37 2.31
N THR A 100 4.64 0.75 3.26
CA THR A 100 4.01 -0.19 4.21
C THR A 100 3.16 -1.23 3.47
N ILE A 101 2.32 -0.78 2.54
CA ILE A 101 1.42 -1.66 1.77
C ILE A 101 2.21 -2.59 0.84
N THR A 102 3.28 -2.08 0.25
CA THR A 102 4.23 -2.85 -0.57
C THR A 102 4.84 -3.99 0.26
N LEU A 103 5.32 -3.68 1.47
CA LEU A 103 5.88 -4.68 2.38
C LEU A 103 4.84 -5.71 2.83
N CYS A 104 3.64 -5.27 3.22
CA CYS A 104 2.56 -6.18 3.62
C CYS A 104 2.16 -7.12 2.48
N THR A 105 2.05 -6.60 1.26
CA THR A 105 1.73 -7.39 0.07
C THR A 105 2.83 -8.42 -0.20
N TRP A 106 4.09 -7.96 -0.24
CA TRP A 106 5.24 -8.84 -0.46
C TRP A 106 5.29 -9.95 0.59
N PHE A 107 5.14 -9.62 1.87
CA PHE A 107 5.15 -10.59 2.95
C PHE A 107 4.02 -11.60 2.82
N THR A 108 2.81 -11.15 2.48
CA THR A 108 1.64 -12.02 2.29
C THR A 108 1.88 -13.01 1.16
N VAL A 109 2.35 -12.55 -0.01
CA VAL A 109 2.62 -13.43 -1.14
C VAL A 109 3.79 -14.37 -0.84
N PHE A 110 4.84 -13.88 -0.17
CA PHE A 110 5.96 -14.70 0.28
C PHE A 110 5.47 -15.85 1.16
N MET A 111 4.63 -15.58 2.16
CA MET A 111 4.09 -16.59 3.06
C MET A 111 3.22 -17.61 2.32
N ILE A 112 2.35 -17.17 1.41
CA ILE A 112 1.52 -18.06 0.58
C ILE A 112 2.40 -19.01 -0.23
N PHE A 113 3.41 -18.48 -0.94
CA PHE A 113 4.30 -19.30 -1.76
C PHE A 113 5.21 -20.20 -0.92
N ALA A 114 5.70 -19.72 0.23
CA ALA A 114 6.50 -20.54 1.14
C ALA A 114 5.71 -21.75 1.66
N MET A 115 4.44 -21.57 2.03
CA MET A 115 3.58 -22.67 2.46
C MET A 115 3.29 -23.68 1.34
N ILE A 116 3.15 -23.22 0.09
CA ILE A 116 2.81 -24.10 -1.04
C ILE A 116 4.05 -24.84 -1.58
N TYR A 117 5.21 -24.19 -1.65
CA TYR A 117 6.40 -24.69 -2.37
C TYR A 117 7.60 -25.03 -1.47
N ASN A 118 7.44 -24.95 -0.15
CA ASN A 118 8.30 -25.44 0.94
C ASN A 118 9.79 -25.02 1.02
N THR A 119 10.57 -24.75 -0.07
CA THR A 119 12.03 -24.50 0.07
C THR A 119 12.77 -23.63 -0.97
N GLN A 120 12.15 -23.00 -1.98
CA GLN A 120 12.87 -22.15 -2.96
C GLN A 120 13.01 -20.67 -2.54
N CYS A 121 13.51 -20.38 -1.33
CA CYS A 121 13.11 -19.13 -0.66
C CYS A 121 14.00 -17.86 -0.76
N PRO A 122 15.33 -17.86 -0.96
CA PRO A 122 16.06 -16.57 -0.87
C PRO A 122 16.09 -15.75 -2.16
N LYS A 123 16.43 -16.38 -3.30
CA LYS A 123 16.65 -15.67 -4.57
C LYS A 123 15.36 -15.20 -5.21
N ILE A 124 14.31 -16.02 -5.11
CA ILE A 124 12.97 -15.65 -5.57
C ILE A 124 12.51 -14.44 -4.75
N ALA A 125 12.54 -14.50 -3.41
CA ALA A 125 12.08 -13.42 -2.51
C ALA A 125 12.71 -12.04 -2.76
N ALA A 126 13.99 -11.96 -3.12
CA ALA A 126 14.64 -10.71 -3.49
C ALA A 126 14.19 -10.21 -4.87
N PHE A 127 14.08 -11.12 -5.85
CA PHE A 127 13.46 -10.83 -7.14
C PHE A 127 11.99 -10.40 -6.99
N LEU A 128 11.34 -10.85 -5.90
CA LEU A 128 9.95 -10.53 -5.66
C LEU A 128 9.73 -9.04 -5.33
N PHE A 129 10.66 -8.43 -4.60
CA PHE A 129 10.43 -7.09 -4.05
C PHE A 129 10.57 -5.98 -5.10
N ILE A 130 11.44 -6.17 -6.10
CA ILE A 130 11.84 -5.13 -7.06
C ILE A 130 10.68 -4.67 -7.97
N PRO A 131 9.90 -5.54 -8.64
CA PRO A 131 8.82 -5.09 -9.50
C PRO A 131 7.72 -4.37 -8.71
N LEU A 132 7.48 -4.79 -7.47
CA LEU A 132 6.44 -4.24 -6.62
C LEU A 132 6.81 -2.84 -6.10
N THR A 133 8.07 -2.65 -5.71
CA THR A 133 8.61 -1.33 -5.34
C THR A 133 8.65 -0.37 -6.52
N LEU A 134 9.10 -0.83 -7.69
CA LEU A 134 9.08 0.00 -8.91
C LEU A 134 7.65 0.39 -9.29
N GLY A 135 6.70 -0.53 -9.21
CA GLY A 135 5.30 -0.22 -9.49
C GLY A 135 4.70 0.77 -8.51
N ALA A 136 4.98 0.61 -7.22
CA ALA A 136 4.56 1.56 -6.19
C ALA A 136 5.15 2.96 -6.43
N LEU A 137 6.43 3.05 -6.78
CA LEU A 137 7.12 4.31 -7.07
C LEU A 137 6.53 5.00 -8.32
N VAL A 138 6.39 4.26 -9.42
CA VAL A 138 5.84 4.79 -10.68
C VAL A 138 4.38 5.23 -10.50
N GLY A 139 3.55 4.38 -9.87
CA GLY A 139 2.15 4.70 -9.62
C GLY A 139 1.98 5.90 -8.69
N HIS A 140 2.79 5.99 -7.64
CA HIS A 140 2.78 7.11 -6.72
C HIS A 140 3.19 8.42 -7.41
N ASN A 141 4.33 8.44 -8.10
CA ASN A 141 4.78 9.62 -8.83
C ASN A 141 3.79 10.06 -9.91
N LEU A 142 3.18 9.12 -10.63
CA LEU A 142 2.14 9.44 -11.62
C LEU A 142 0.88 10.03 -10.99
N GLY A 143 0.47 9.53 -9.83
CA GLY A 143 -0.69 10.04 -9.11
C GLY A 143 -0.45 11.43 -8.52
N MET A 144 0.77 11.71 -8.06
CA MET A 144 1.15 12.98 -7.45
C MET A 144 1.08 14.17 -8.43
N PHE A 145 1.18 13.97 -9.74
CA PHE A 145 0.99 15.05 -10.73
C PHE A 145 -0.36 15.76 -10.61
N ARG A 146 -1.37 15.12 -10.03
CA ARG A 146 -2.70 15.72 -9.82
C ARG A 146 -2.78 16.60 -8.57
N HIS A 147 -1.93 16.39 -7.57
CA HIS A 147 -1.98 17.06 -6.26
C HIS A 147 -0.61 17.62 -5.82
N PRO A 148 0.00 18.52 -6.62
CA PRO A 148 1.36 19.03 -6.35
C PRO A 148 1.50 19.85 -5.06
N GLU A 149 0.40 20.34 -4.47
CA GLU A 149 0.42 21.19 -3.27
C GLU A 149 0.61 20.41 -1.96
N THR A 150 0.52 19.08 -2.00
CA THR A 150 0.77 18.21 -0.83
C THR A 150 2.23 17.80 -0.66
N PHE A 151 3.13 18.41 -1.43
CA PHE A 151 4.56 18.15 -1.43
C PHE A 151 5.20 18.68 -0.15
N ASP A 152 5.51 17.80 0.79
CA ASP A 152 6.38 18.12 1.93
C ASP A 152 7.84 18.04 1.44
N PRO A 153 8.59 19.15 1.36
CA PRO A 153 9.97 19.12 0.86
C PRO A 153 10.90 18.21 1.67
N GLN A 154 10.49 17.77 2.87
CA GLN A 154 11.25 16.82 3.69
C GLN A 154 11.26 15.37 3.17
N GLU A 155 10.39 14.98 2.23
CA GLU A 155 10.40 13.62 1.65
C GLU A 155 11.51 13.42 0.59
N LEU A 156 12.21 14.47 0.14
CA LEU A 156 13.30 14.38 -0.87
C LEU A 156 14.70 14.18 -0.28
N ASP A 157 14.86 14.39 1.04
CA ASP A 157 16.17 14.33 1.72
C ASP A 157 16.44 12.98 2.42
N GLY A 158 15.57 11.97 2.22
CA GLY A 158 15.62 10.65 2.88
C GLY A 158 16.18 9.52 2.02
#